data_AF-A0A930A3P3-F1
#
_entry.id   AF-A0A930A3P3-F1
#
_cell.length_a   1.000
_cell.length_b   1.000
_cell.length_c   1.000
_cell.angle_alpha   90.00
_cell.angle_beta   90.00
_cell.angle_gamma   90.00
#
_symmetry.space_group_name_H-M   'P 1'
#
loop_
_entity.id
_entity.type
_entity.pdbx_description
1 polymer ?
#
loop_
_entity_poly.entity_id
_entity_poly.type
_entity_poly.pdbx_seq_one_letter_code
_entity_poly.pdbx_strand_id
1 'polypeptide(L)'
;MSTQLRLVLFILNIIVLIQLIIQVKKKKLQLQYIFTWLALLFVLLIVLIFPQLLELFTRTLGVQLPSNMVFFLGFCFSLVIIYSLTRYISQQSEQIKELTQKVALIDKEVKEIKGEVK
;
A
#
# COMPACT_ATOMS: atom_id res chain seq x y z
N MET A 1 -17.53 -2.16 21.98
CA MET A 1 -17.58 -2.41 20.52
C MET A 1 -18.80 -3.27 20.18
N SER A 2 -19.65 -2.87 19.23
CA SER A 2 -20.74 -3.73 18.75
C SER A 2 -20.16 -4.97 18.05
N THR A 3 -20.70 -6.15 18.32
CA THR A 3 -20.31 -7.43 17.69
C THR A 3 -20.41 -7.37 16.16
N GLN A 4 -21.31 -6.54 15.63
CA GLN A 4 -21.48 -6.31 14.20
C GLN A 4 -20.22 -5.69 13.56
N LEU A 5 -19.61 -4.68 14.19
CA LEU A 5 -18.39 -4.05 13.67
C LEU A 5 -17.20 -5.00 13.70
N ARG A 6 -17.08 -5.81 14.76
CA ARG A 6 -16.03 -6.84 14.87
C ARG A 6 -16.15 -7.86 13.73
N LEU A 7 -17.36 -8.32 13.43
CA LEU A 7 -17.61 -9.29 12.36
C LEU A 7 -17.23 -8.73 10.99
N VAL A 8 -17.65 -7.49 10.70
CA VAL A 8 -17.35 -6.80 9.43
C VAL A 8 -15.84 -6.62 9.25
N LEU A 9 -15.14 -6.13 10.29
CA LEU A 9 -13.69 -5.94 10.24
C LEU A 9 -12.96 -7.27 10.06
N PHE A 10 -13.41 -8.34 10.70
CA PHE A 10 -12.82 -9.66 10.56
C PHE A 10 -12.95 -10.20 9.13
N ILE A 11 -14.16 -10.15 8.55
CA ILE A 11 -14.41 -10.58 7.17
C ILE A 11 -13.55 -9.77 6.19
N LEU A 12 -13.48 -8.45 6.37
CA LEU A 12 -12.68 -7.57 5.53
C LEU A 12 -11.19 -7.91 5.62
N ASN A 13 -10.67 -8.18 6.83
CA ASN A 13 -9.29 -8.58 7.05
C ASN A 13 -8.95 -9.90 6.31
N ILE A 14 -9.84 -10.90 6.38
CA ILE A 14 -9.69 -12.17 5.67
C ILE A 14 -9.70 -11.98 4.14
N ILE A 15 -10.60 -11.15 3.60
CA ILE A 15 -10.66 -10.88 2.16
C ILE A 15 -9.35 -10.24 1.68
N VAL A 16 -8.85 -9.23 2.40
CA VAL A 16 -7.60 -8.54 2.05
C VAL A 16 -6.41 -9.51 2.15
N LEU A 17 -6.37 -10.36 3.17
CA LEU A 17 -5.33 -11.39 3.32
C LEU A 17 -5.33 -12.37 2.13
N ILE A 18 -6.51 -12.86 1.73
CA ILE A 18 -6.65 -13.75 0.56
C ILE A 18 -6.17 -13.04 -0.71
N GLN A 19 -6.57 -11.79 -0.93
CA GLN A 19 -6.12 -11.00 -2.08
C GLN A 19 -4.59 -10.86 -2.11
N LEU A 20 -3.95 -10.57 -0.97
CA LEU A 20 -2.50 -10.51 -0.87
C LEU A 20 -1.85 -11.83 -1.26
N ILE A 21 -2.33 -12.95 -0.73
CA ILE A 21 -1.78 -14.29 -1.05
C ILE A 21 -1.88 -14.58 -2.54
N ILE A 22 -3.03 -14.27 -3.17
CA ILE A 22 -3.22 -14.45 -4.62
C ILE A 22 -2.24 -13.59 -5.41
N GLN A 23 -2.05 -12.34 -5.01
CA GLN A 23 -1.16 -11.38 -5.67
C GLN A 23 0.31 -11.80 -5.56
N VAL A 24 0.74 -12.31 -4.39
CA VAL A 24 2.09 -12.86 -4.17
C VAL A 24 2.31 -14.08 -5.07
N LYS A 25 1.35 -15.03 -5.08
CA LYS A 25 1.44 -16.25 -5.90
C LYS A 25 1.52 -15.96 -7.39
N LYS A 26 0.87 -14.90 -7.87
CA LYS A 26 0.90 -14.48 -9.28
C LYS A 26 2.20 -13.74 -9.67
N LYS A 27 3.19 -13.62 -8.78
CA LYS A 27 4.46 -12.87 -8.97
C LYS A 27 4.28 -11.41 -9.43
N LYS A 28 3.08 -10.84 -9.25
CA LYS A 28 2.75 -9.47 -9.67
C LYS A 28 3.21 -8.40 -8.69
N LEU A 29 3.50 -8.78 -7.44
CA LEU A 29 4.09 -7.89 -6.44
C LEU A 29 5.42 -8.44 -5.95
N GLN A 30 6.44 -7.59 -5.99
CA GLN A 30 7.70 -7.84 -5.28
C GLN A 30 7.43 -7.83 -3.77
N LEU A 31 8.11 -8.71 -3.03
CA LEU A 31 7.92 -8.92 -1.59
C LEU A 31 7.90 -7.62 -0.77
N GLN A 32 8.66 -6.61 -1.20
CA GLN A 32 8.74 -5.28 -0.60
C GLN A 32 7.39 -4.56 -0.43
N TYR A 33 6.46 -4.69 -1.39
CA TYR A 33 5.16 -3.98 -1.32
C TYR A 33 4.15 -4.67 -0.39
N ILE A 34 4.34 -5.97 -0.15
CA ILE A 34 3.46 -6.75 0.70
C ILE A 34 3.70 -6.39 2.17
N PHE A 35 4.91 -5.97 2.57
CA PHE A 35 5.22 -5.61 3.96
C PHE A 35 4.29 -4.54 4.54
N THR A 36 4.03 -3.46 3.79
CA THR A 36 3.13 -2.38 4.26
C THR A 36 1.71 -2.90 4.49
N TRP A 37 1.21 -3.75 3.60
CA TRP A 37 -0.11 -4.37 3.72
C TRP A 37 -0.18 -5.43 4.82
N LEU A 38 0.90 -6.19 5.02
CA LEU A 38 1.02 -7.17 6.10
C LEU A 38 1.02 -6.46 7.46
N ALA A 39 1.74 -5.34 7.59
CA ALA A 39 1.73 -4.51 8.78
C ALA A 39 0.33 -3.97 9.08
N LEU A 40 -0.40 -3.49 8.07
CA LEU A 40 -1.78 -3.05 8.23
C LEU A 40 -2.69 -4.17 8.73
N LEU A 41 -2.63 -5.36 8.09
CA LEU A 41 -3.42 -6.53 8.51
C LEU A 41 -3.11 -6.94 9.95
N PHE A 42 -1.83 -6.92 10.33
CA PHE A 42 -1.38 -7.24 11.68
C PHE A 42 -1.93 -6.26 12.72
N VAL A 43 -1.86 -4.96 12.46
CA VAL A 43 -2.41 -3.94 13.35
C VAL A 43 -3.93 -4.10 13.49
N LEU A 44 -4.65 -4.32 12.40
CA LEU A 44 -6.09 -4.56 12.44
C LEU A 44 -6.43 -5.84 13.22
N LEU A 45 -5.63 -6.88 13.10
CA LEU A 45 -5.80 -8.15 13.81
C LEU A 45 -5.57 -7.99 15.33
N ILE A 46 -4.57 -7.19 15.74
CA ILE A 46 -4.37 -6.82 17.15
C ILE A 46 -5.61 -6.10 17.70
N VAL A 47 -6.15 -5.13 16.96
CA VAL A 47 -7.34 -4.37 17.39
C VAL A 47 -8.58 -5.28 17.51
N LEU A 48 -8.71 -6.29 16.65
CA LEU A 48 -9.79 -7.28 16.69
C LEU A 48 -9.73 -8.15 17.96
N ILE A 49 -8.54 -8.65 18.30
CA ILE A 49 -8.30 -9.53 19.45
C ILE A 49 -8.36 -8.75 20.77
N PHE A 50 -7.77 -7.55 20.80
CA PHE A 50 -7.62 -6.72 22.00
C PHE A 50 -8.36 -5.38 21.86
N PRO A 51 -9.71 -5.36 21.98
CA PRO A 51 -10.49 -4.12 21.92
C PRO A 51 -10.17 -3.16 23.08
N GLN A 52 -9.65 -3.68 24.19
CA GLN A 52 -9.25 -2.89 25.37
C GLN A 52 -8.13 -1.89 25.04
N LEU A 53 -7.22 -2.23 24.12
CA LEU A 53 -6.20 -1.29 23.64
C LEU A 53 -6.85 -0.08 22.96
N LEU A 54 -7.84 -0.34 22.11
CA LEU A 54 -8.58 0.70 21.42
C LEU A 54 -9.37 1.57 22.39
N GLU A 55 -9.96 0.97 23.43
CA GLU A 55 -10.66 1.70 24.49
C GLU A 55 -9.72 2.62 25.29
N LEU A 56 -8.50 2.18 25.60
CA LEU A 56 -7.48 3.03 26.22
C LEU A 56 -7.17 4.24 25.34
N PHE A 57 -6.90 4.03 24.05
CA PHE A 57 -6.63 5.13 23.12
C PHE A 57 -7.83 6.08 22.97
N THR A 58 -9.06 5.56 22.93
CA THR A 58 -10.25 6.42 22.85
C THR A 58 -10.39 7.31 24.07
N ARG A 59 -10.07 6.80 25.26
CA ARG A 59 -10.11 7.55 26.51
C ARG A 59 -9.00 8.60 26.59
N THR A 60 -7.79 8.29 26.12
CA THR A 60 -6.67 9.24 26.14
C THR A 60 -6.83 10.35 25.10
N LEU A 61 -7.36 10.03 23.92
CA LEU A 61 -7.55 10.98 22.83
C LEU A 61 -8.91 11.71 22.89
N GLY A 62 -9.78 11.39 23.84
CA GLY A 62 -11.09 12.03 24.02
C GLY A 62 -12.12 11.66 22.94
N VAL A 63 -11.96 10.52 22.26
CA VAL A 63 -12.87 10.07 21.21
C VAL A 63 -14.07 9.34 21.83
N GLN A 64 -15.28 9.84 21.56
CA GLN A 64 -16.52 9.33 22.18
C GLN A 64 -16.88 7.89 21.78
N LEU A 65 -16.68 7.51 20.51
CA LEU A 65 -17.02 6.17 20.01
C LEU A 65 -15.76 5.42 19.57
N PRO A 66 -15.54 4.19 20.07
CA PRO A 66 -14.43 3.34 19.62
C PRO A 66 -14.42 3.08 18.11
N SER A 67 -15.56 3.10 17.43
CA SER A 67 -15.64 2.97 15.97
C SER A 67 -14.89 4.10 15.27
N ASN A 68 -14.99 5.32 15.77
CA ASN A 68 -14.35 6.50 15.18
C ASN A 68 -12.83 6.41 15.30
N MET A 69 -12.31 5.75 16.34
CA MET A 69 -10.89 5.48 16.48
C MET A 69 -10.37 4.54 15.39
N VAL A 70 -11.14 3.49 15.04
CA VAL A 70 -10.77 2.58 13.95
C VAL A 70 -10.74 3.32 12.61
N PHE A 71 -11.72 4.18 12.36
CA PHE A 71 -11.73 5.02 11.16
C PHE A 71 -10.54 5.98 11.11
N PHE A 72 -10.23 6.64 12.22
CA PHE A 72 -9.09 7.55 12.32
C PHE A 72 -7.75 6.83 12.07
N LEU A 73 -7.53 5.68 12.72
CA LEU A 73 -6.34 4.86 12.47
C LEU A 73 -6.28 4.41 11.01
N GLY A 74 -7.39 3.93 10.46
CA GLY A 74 -7.48 3.53 9.05
C GLY A 74 -7.14 4.68 8.10
N PHE A 75 -7.58 5.90 8.39
CA PHE A 75 -7.23 7.10 7.64
C PHE A 75 -5.73 7.41 7.71
N CYS A 76 -5.13 7.38 8.91
CA CYS A 76 -3.68 7.56 9.08
C CYS A 76 -2.89 6.51 8.29
N PHE A 77 -3.27 5.23 8.36
CA PHE A 77 -2.63 4.17 7.57
C PHE A 77 -2.80 4.39 6.06
N SER A 78 -3.98 4.84 5.61
CA SER A 78 -4.22 5.16 4.21
C SER A 78 -3.26 6.24 3.70
N LEU A 79 -3.03 7.30 4.49
CA LEU A 79 -2.05 8.34 4.13
C LEU A 79 -0.63 7.78 3.97
N VAL A 80 -0.21 6.87 4.87
CA VAL A 80 1.10 6.21 4.76
C VAL A 80 1.21 5.36 3.49
N ILE A 81 0.13 4.64 3.15
CA ILE A 81 0.07 3.81 1.94
C ILE A 81 0.13 4.70 0.70
N ILE A 82 -0.68 5.76 0.63
CA ILE A 82 -0.70 6.71 -0.48
C ILE A 82 0.67 7.33 -0.65
N TYR A 83 1.28 7.82 0.42
CA TYR A 83 2.63 8.38 0.36
C TYR A 83 3.67 7.37 -0.14
N SER A 84 3.58 6.11 0.30
CA SER A 84 4.46 5.03 -0.19
C SER A 84 4.27 4.77 -1.68
N LEU A 85 3.01 4.76 -2.16
CA LEU A 85 2.68 4.65 -3.57
C LEU A 85 3.20 5.85 -4.37
N THR A 86 3.04 7.07 -3.87
CA THR A 86 3.57 8.28 -4.51
C THR A 86 5.08 8.20 -4.68
N ARG A 87 5.83 7.76 -3.65
CA ARG A 87 7.28 7.56 -3.76
C ARG A 87 7.64 6.53 -4.83
N TYR A 88 6.92 5.41 -4.86
CA TYR A 88 7.16 4.36 -5.85
C TYR A 88 6.91 4.84 -7.28
N ILE A 89 5.76 5.49 -7.51
CA ILE A 89 5.41 6.05 -8.82
C ILE A 89 6.44 7.09 -9.26
N SER A 90 6.91 7.94 -8.34
CA SER A 90 7.96 8.93 -8.63
C SER A 90 9.25 8.27 -9.09
N GLN A 91 9.69 7.20 -8.42
CA GLN A 91 10.90 6.47 -8.80
C GLN A 91 10.74 5.77 -10.15
N GLN A 92 9.59 5.14 -10.38
CA GLN A 92 9.28 4.52 -11.67
C GLN A 92 9.28 5.54 -12.81
N SER A 93 8.74 6.74 -12.57
CA SER A 93 8.73 7.82 -13.58
C SER A 93 10.14 8.23 -14.00
N GLU A 94 11.10 8.32 -13.08
CA GLU A 94 12.48 8.64 -13.44
C GLU A 94 13.14 7.51 -14.22
N GLN A 95 12.92 6.25 -13.83
CA GLN A 95 13.45 5.09 -14.57
C GLN A 95 12.90 5.03 -16.01
N ILE A 96 11.62 5.33 -16.20
CA ILE A 96 11.01 5.38 -17.55
C ILE A 96 11.69 6.48 -18.37
N LYS A 97 11.89 7.67 -17.79
CA LYS A 97 12.55 8.79 -18.46
C LYS A 97 13.99 8.45 -18.88
N GLU A 98 14.77 7.84 -18.00
CA GLU A 98 16.12 7.36 -18.32
C GLU A 98 16.10 6.32 -19.45
N LEU A 99 15.14 5.38 -19.41
CA LEU A 99 15.01 4.35 -20.43
C LEU A 99 14.63 4.96 -21.79
N THR A 100 13.72 5.92 -21.81
CA THR A 100 13.35 6.67 -23.03
C THR A 100 14.55 7.41 -23.60
N GLN A 101 15.37 8.05 -22.76
CA GLN A 101 16.60 8.72 -23.21
C GLN A 101 17.61 7.74 -23.80
N LYS A 102 17.81 6.57 -23.17
CA LYS A 102 18.68 5.52 -23.70
C LYS A 102 18.19 5.00 -25.05
N VAL A 103 16.88 4.76 -25.20
CA VAL A 103 16.29 4.35 -26.49
C VAL A 103 16.48 5.42 -27.56
N ALA A 104 16.30 6.70 -27.23
CA ALA A 104 16.51 7.80 -28.17
C ALA A 104 17.98 7.92 -28.62
N LEU A 105 18.94 7.74 -27.72
CA LEU A 105 20.36 7.73 -28.05
C LEU A 105 20.72 6.56 -28.98
N ILE A 106 20.24 5.36 -28.66
CA ILE A 106 20.45 4.16 -29.48
C ILE A 106 19.83 4.34 -30.88
N ASP A 107 18.61 4.88 -30.98
CA ASP A 107 17.96 5.16 -32.26
C ASP A 107 18.77 6.15 -33.11
N LYS A 108 19.37 7.17 -32.47
CA LYS A 108 20.27 8.11 -33.14
C LYS A 108 21.54 7.43 -33.66
N GLU A 109 22.23 6.65 -32.84
CA GLU A 109 23.44 5.91 -33.23
C GLU A 109 23.16 4.95 -34.40
N VAL A 110 22.02 4.25 -34.37
CA VAL A 110 21.60 3.36 -35.46
C VAL A 110 21.37 4.13 -36.77
N LYS A 111 20.72 5.30 -36.71
CA LYS A 111 20.51 6.15 -37.90
C LYS A 111 21.81 6.72 -38.46
N GLU A 112 22.75 7.10 -37.59
CA GLU A 112 24.09 7.57 -37.99
C GLU A 112 24.85 6.45 -38.71
N ILE A 113 24.83 5.21 -38.18
CA ILE A 113 25.46 4.04 -38.82
C ILE A 113 24.84 3.74 -40.20
N LYS A 114 23.52 3.91 -40.34
CA LYS A 114 22.81 3.69 -41.62
C LYS A 114 23.03 4.81 -42.64
N GLY A 115 23.71 5.90 -42.28
CA GLY A 115 23.87 7.07 -43.14
C GLY A 115 22.55 7.81 -43.40
N GLU A 116 21.54 7.60 -42.56
CA GLU A 116 20.23 8.26 -42.66
C GLU A 116 20.21 9.64 -41.97
N VAL A 117 21.25 9.96 -41.19
CA VAL A 117 21.47 11.27 -40.59
C VAL A 117 22.34 12.10 -41.53
N LYS A 118 21.76 13.15 -42.13
CA LYS A 118 22.51 14.24 -42.77
C LYS A 118 23.02 15.22 -41.72
#